data_AF-A0A433MR76-F1
#
_entry.id   AF-A0A433MR76-F1
#
_cell.length_a   1.000
_cell.length_b   1.000
_cell.length_c   1.000
_cell.angle_alpha   90.00
_cell.angle_beta   90.00
_cell.angle_gamma   90.00
#
_symmetry.space_group_name_H-M   'P 1'
#
loop_
_entity.id
_entity.type
_entity.pdbx_description
1 polymer ?
#
loop_
_entity_poly.entity_id
_entity_poly.type
_entity_poly.pdbx_seq_one_letter_code
_entity_poly.pdbx_strand_id
1 'polypeptide(L)'
;MSDAQLDHLRANTSHTRDFLDGRRPKMTSTEKVGSWFSKREVTKEVDVDVEVGCAWPESEIACTHLYSRGGLYFVLNGTTAQVEGVTNFPNVGGRYRGEMLGLAVELGEVGLGHAHGFRAAQVAELRAALRGLDVVTVEARAHAYAAEMGSDEQELVQDAVADVRALNEFLDRACGAHLGMMWFWA
;
A
#
# COMPACT_ATOMS: atom_id res chain seq x y z
N MET A 1 -8.61 -1.30 5.02
CA MET A 1 -9.28 -1.85 3.83
C MET A 1 -9.78 -3.24 4.17
N SER A 2 -11.00 -3.64 3.81
CA SER A 2 -11.51 -5.00 3.99
C SER A 2 -11.06 -5.92 2.84
N ASP A 3 -11.13 -7.23 3.04
CA ASP A 3 -10.81 -8.21 2.00
C ASP A 3 -11.76 -8.12 0.79
N ALA A 4 -13.03 -7.74 1.00
CA ALA A 4 -13.98 -7.51 -0.09
C ALA A 4 -13.61 -6.27 -0.93
N GLN A 5 -13.17 -5.19 -0.28
CA GLN A 5 -12.63 -4.02 -0.98
C GLN A 5 -11.40 -4.40 -1.81
N LEU A 6 -10.51 -5.23 -1.25
CA LEU A 6 -9.33 -5.72 -1.96
C LEU A 6 -9.71 -6.54 -3.21
N ASP A 7 -10.68 -7.44 -3.09
CA ASP A 7 -11.13 -8.26 -4.21
C ASP A 7 -11.79 -7.42 -5.32
N HIS A 8 -12.55 -6.39 -4.96
CA HIS A 8 -13.08 -5.42 -5.93
C HIS A 8 -11.96 -4.65 -6.65
N LEU A 9 -10.98 -4.12 -5.91
CA LEU A 9 -9.87 -3.37 -6.48
C LEU A 9 -8.96 -4.24 -7.36
N ARG A 10 -8.81 -5.52 -7.00
CA ARG A 10 -8.11 -6.51 -7.83
C ARG A 10 -8.78 -6.70 -9.19
N ALA A 11 -10.11 -6.76 -9.22
CA ALA A 11 -10.87 -6.90 -10.45
C ALA A 11 -10.95 -5.57 -11.24
N ASN A 12 -10.80 -4.43 -10.57
CA ASN A 12 -11.00 -3.10 -11.12
C ASN A 12 -9.87 -2.13 -10.72
N THR A 13 -8.65 -2.40 -11.18
CA THR A 13 -7.45 -1.66 -10.75
C THR A 13 -7.49 -0.16 -11.06
N SER A 14 -8.29 0.26 -12.06
CA SER A 14 -8.53 1.68 -12.36
C SER A 14 -9.18 2.45 -11.20
N HIS A 15 -9.85 1.76 -10.27
CA HIS A 15 -10.53 2.40 -9.13
C HIS A 15 -9.62 2.64 -7.92
N THR A 16 -8.36 2.16 -7.95
CA THR A 16 -7.46 2.23 -6.79
C THR A 16 -7.11 3.67 -6.40
N ARG A 17 -6.90 4.56 -7.37
CA ARG A 17 -6.67 5.99 -7.10
C ARG A 17 -7.87 6.63 -6.42
N ASP A 18 -9.06 6.38 -6.96
CA ASP A 18 -10.30 6.92 -6.39
C ASP A 18 -10.52 6.40 -4.97
N PHE A 19 -10.23 5.12 -4.71
CA PHE A 19 -10.32 4.52 -3.37
C PHE A 19 -9.39 5.22 -2.36
N LEU A 20 -8.14 5.48 -2.75
CA LEU A 20 -7.17 6.18 -1.89
C LEU A 20 -7.63 7.59 -1.53
N ASP A 21 -8.20 8.29 -2.51
CA ASP A 21 -8.70 9.66 -2.36
C ASP A 21 -10.08 9.71 -1.67
N GLY A 22 -10.65 8.57 -1.26
CA GLY A 22 -12.01 8.50 -0.69
C GLY A 22 -13.11 8.89 -1.68
N ARG A 23 -12.82 8.85 -2.99
CA ARG A 23 -13.74 9.19 -4.08
C ARG A 23 -14.40 7.90 -4.58
N ARG A 24 -15.71 7.94 -4.83
CA ARG A 24 -16.39 6.82 -5.51
C ARG A 24 -15.96 6.79 -6.97
N PRO A 25 -15.73 5.59 -7.55
CA PRO A 25 -15.44 5.47 -8.97
C PRO A 25 -16.65 5.95 -9.77
N LYS A 26 -16.42 6.57 -10.92
CA LYS A 26 -17.46 7.10 -11.80
C LYS A 26 -17.44 6.42 -13.16
N MET A 27 -18.62 6.27 -13.76
CA MET A 27 -18.76 5.88 -15.15
C MET A 27 -19.57 6.90 -15.94
N THR A 28 -19.31 6.93 -17.24
CA THR A 28 -20.04 7.76 -18.18
C THR A 28 -21.24 6.98 -18.70
N SER A 29 -22.45 7.45 -18.39
CA SER A 29 -23.70 6.91 -18.91
C SER A 29 -24.28 7.83 -19.97
N THR A 30 -24.75 7.27 -21.09
CA THR A 30 -25.44 8.01 -22.14
C THR A 30 -26.91 7.66 -22.13
N GLU A 31 -27.75 8.64 -21.82
CA GLU A 31 -29.20 8.51 -21.81
C GLU A 31 -29.80 9.21 -23.02
N LYS A 32 -30.77 8.56 -23.69
CA LYS A 32 -31.60 9.21 -24.71
C LYS A 32 -32.74 9.95 -24.03
N VAL A 33 -32.65 11.26 -24.00
CA VAL A 33 -33.64 12.13 -23.35
C VAL A 33 -34.43 12.88 -24.41
N GLY A 34 -35.76 12.79 -24.36
CA GLY A 34 -36.66 13.54 -25.26
C GLY A 34 -37.94 12.78 -25.65
N SER A 35 -38.82 13.44 -26.39
CA SER A 35 -40.09 12.86 -26.85
C SER A 35 -39.90 12.01 -28.11
N TRP A 36 -40.94 11.29 -28.56
CA TRP A 36 -40.89 10.49 -29.79
C TRP A 36 -40.36 11.28 -31.00
N PHE A 37 -40.64 12.59 -31.07
CA PHE A 37 -40.31 13.47 -32.19
C PHE A 37 -38.95 14.19 -32.05
N SER A 38 -38.32 14.14 -30.88
CA SER A 38 -37.01 14.76 -30.66
C SER A 38 -36.27 14.01 -29.55
N LYS A 39 -35.22 13.28 -29.91
CA LYS A 39 -34.33 12.58 -28.98
C LYS A 39 -32.95 13.22 -29.06
N ARG A 40 -32.39 13.60 -27.92
CA ARG A 40 -30.96 13.94 -27.81
C ARG A 40 -30.27 12.93 -26.91
N GLU A 41 -29.03 12.61 -27.24
CA GLU A 41 -28.16 11.85 -26.35
C GLU A 41 -27.55 12.81 -25.34
N VAL A 42 -27.69 12.50 -24.05
CA VAL A 42 -27.08 13.25 -22.96
C VAL A 42 -26.13 12.30 -22.25
N THR A 43 -24.87 12.68 -22.23
CA THR A 43 -23.83 11.99 -21.49
C THR A 43 -23.72 12.59 -20.09
N LYS A 44 -23.77 11.74 -19.06
CA LYS A 44 -23.63 12.12 -17.66
C LYS A 44 -22.62 11.23 -16.97
N GLU A 45 -21.83 11.79 -16.06
CA GLU A 45 -21.09 11.00 -15.09
C GLU A 45 -22.04 10.54 -13.99
N VAL A 46 -21.99 9.26 -13.66
CA VAL A 46 -22.75 8.65 -12.57
C VAL A 46 -21.78 7.83 -11.73
N ASP A 47 -21.94 7.85 -10.41
CA ASP A 47 -21.16 6.98 -9.53
C ASP A 47 -21.40 5.51 -9.92
N VAL A 48 -20.33 4.72 -9.94
CA VAL A 48 -20.41 3.28 -10.13
C VAL A 48 -20.97 2.69 -8.85
N ASP A 49 -22.09 1.97 -8.97
CA ASP A 49 -22.56 1.09 -7.92
C ASP A 49 -21.52 0.00 -7.70
N VAL A 50 -20.68 0.19 -6.68
CA VAL A 50 -19.81 -0.87 -6.16
C VAL A 50 -20.70 -2.01 -5.69
N GLU A 51 -20.32 -3.26 -5.95
CA GLU A 51 -21.13 -4.44 -5.65
C GLU A 51 -21.79 -4.37 -4.26
N VAL A 52 -23.06 -4.78 -4.19
CA VAL A 52 -23.85 -4.76 -2.95
C VAL A 52 -23.08 -5.47 -1.83
N GLY A 53 -22.65 -4.70 -0.82
CA GLY A 53 -21.92 -5.21 0.35
C GLY A 53 -20.43 -4.85 0.38
N CYS A 54 -19.84 -4.34 -0.70
CA CYS A 54 -18.50 -3.75 -0.67
C CYS A 54 -18.60 -2.30 -0.18
N ALA A 55 -18.42 -2.10 1.13
CA ALA A 55 -18.37 -0.75 1.70
C ALA A 55 -17.27 0.06 1.02
N TRP A 56 -17.57 1.26 0.52
CA TRP A 56 -16.57 2.17 -0.04
C TRP A 56 -16.20 3.24 1.02
N PRO A 57 -14.93 3.64 1.15
CA PRO A 57 -14.57 4.71 2.06
C PRO A 57 -15.27 6.02 1.66
N GLU A 58 -15.89 6.70 2.63
CA GLU A 58 -16.55 8.01 2.42
C GLU A 58 -15.59 9.20 2.66
N SER A 59 -14.36 8.91 3.05
CA SER A 59 -13.29 9.86 3.30
C SER A 59 -11.95 9.28 2.88
N GLU A 60 -10.92 10.11 2.77
CA GLU A 60 -9.55 9.65 2.55
C GLU A 60 -9.16 8.58 3.58
N ILE A 61 -8.37 7.60 3.11
CA ILE A 61 -7.91 6.52 3.98
C ILE A 61 -6.87 7.05 4.97
N ALA A 62 -6.83 6.47 6.17
CA ALA A 62 -5.73 6.71 7.10
C ALA A 62 -4.41 6.21 6.48
N CYS A 63 -3.43 7.11 6.34
CA CYS A 63 -2.14 6.85 5.72
C CYS A 63 -1.00 7.12 6.72
N THR A 64 0.07 6.34 6.63
CA THR A 64 1.36 6.60 7.29
C THR A 64 2.41 6.79 6.20
N HIS A 65 3.09 7.93 6.21
CA HIS A 65 4.22 8.20 5.31
C HIS A 65 5.52 7.69 5.93
N LEU A 66 6.38 7.11 5.09
CA LEU A 66 7.70 6.61 5.48
C LEU A 66 8.76 7.35 4.66
N TYR A 67 9.85 7.77 5.32
CA TYR A 67 10.77 8.78 4.82
C TYR A 67 12.16 8.28 4.47
N SER A 68 12.55 7.06 4.87
CA SER A 68 13.87 6.45 4.63
C SER A 68 14.17 6.17 3.14
N ARG A 69 13.31 6.63 2.22
CA ARG A 69 13.41 6.55 0.76
C ARG A 69 13.78 5.13 0.29
N GLY A 70 14.75 5.01 -0.63
CA GLY A 70 15.28 3.73 -1.10
C GLY A 70 16.00 2.91 -0.03
N GLY A 71 16.40 3.54 1.08
CA GLY A 71 17.02 2.89 2.24
C GLY A 71 16.04 2.03 3.03
N LEU A 72 14.74 2.33 3.02
CA LEU A 72 13.74 1.56 3.76
C LEU A 72 13.75 0.07 3.37
N TYR A 73 13.90 -0.22 2.07
CA TYR A 73 13.99 -1.60 1.61
C TYR A 73 15.21 -2.32 2.21
N PHE A 74 16.37 -1.66 2.22
CA PHE A 74 17.59 -2.22 2.78
C PHE A 74 17.52 -2.35 4.30
N VAL A 75 16.89 -1.40 4.99
CA VAL A 75 16.64 -1.47 6.44
C VAL A 75 15.77 -2.69 6.80
N LEU A 76 14.73 -2.96 6.01
CA LEU A 76 13.82 -4.07 6.25
C LEU A 76 14.41 -5.42 5.85
N ASN A 77 15.14 -5.48 4.73
CA ASN A 77 15.52 -6.73 4.05
C ASN A 77 17.02 -6.99 3.93
N GLY A 78 17.86 -5.98 4.18
CA GLY A 78 19.31 -6.04 3.95
C GLY A 78 20.00 -7.08 4.83
N THR A 79 20.89 -7.84 4.22
CA THR A 79 21.67 -8.89 4.89
C THR A 79 23.13 -8.48 4.95
N THR A 80 23.53 -7.71 5.96
CA THR A 80 24.92 -7.73 6.45
C THR A 80 25.13 -9.03 7.23
N ALA A 81 25.24 -10.13 6.49
CA ALA A 81 25.78 -11.46 6.83
C ALA A 81 25.32 -12.23 8.10
N GLN A 82 24.53 -11.73 9.06
CA GLN A 82 24.20 -12.52 10.28
C GLN A 82 22.78 -12.38 10.86
N VAL A 83 21.88 -11.60 10.25
CA VAL A 83 20.50 -11.50 10.75
C VAL A 83 19.55 -11.93 9.64
N GLU A 84 18.73 -12.96 9.88
CA GLU A 84 17.61 -13.30 9.01
C GLU A 84 16.80 -12.01 8.75
N GLY A 85 16.61 -11.64 7.49
CA GLY A 85 15.79 -10.49 7.14
C GLY A 85 14.40 -10.61 7.77
N VAL A 86 13.70 -9.49 7.95
CA VAL A 86 12.23 -9.56 8.00
C VAL A 86 11.88 -10.04 6.62
N THR A 87 11.71 -11.36 6.48
CA THR A 87 11.57 -12.03 5.20
C THR A 87 10.74 -11.13 4.29
N ASN A 88 11.35 -10.64 3.22
CA ASN A 88 10.75 -9.89 2.13
C ASN A 88 9.51 -9.03 2.45
N PHE A 89 9.74 -7.92 3.16
CA PHE A 89 8.75 -6.86 3.29
C PHE A 89 8.40 -6.33 1.88
N PRO A 90 7.12 -6.15 1.55
CA PRO A 90 6.69 -5.95 0.18
C PRO A 90 7.34 -4.75 -0.48
N ASN A 91 8.23 -5.01 -1.44
CA ASN A 91 8.57 -4.08 -2.49
C ASN A 91 8.26 -4.68 -3.86
N VAL A 92 8.05 -3.79 -4.83
CA VAL A 92 7.77 -4.15 -6.24
C VAL A 92 8.88 -5.06 -6.80
N GLY A 93 10.14 -4.81 -6.43
CA GLY A 93 11.27 -5.63 -6.88
C GLY A 93 11.28 -7.07 -6.36
N GLY A 94 10.84 -7.29 -5.12
CA GLY A 94 10.79 -8.61 -4.48
C GLY A 94 9.74 -9.52 -5.12
N ARG A 95 8.60 -8.97 -5.57
CA ARG A 95 7.58 -9.72 -6.34
C ARG A 95 8.17 -10.38 -7.57
N TYR A 96 8.89 -9.62 -8.40
CA TYR A 96 9.49 -10.13 -9.63
C TYR A 96 10.65 -11.10 -9.39
N ARG A 97 11.25 -11.08 -8.19
CA ARG A 97 12.31 -12.01 -7.78
C ARG A 97 11.79 -13.24 -7.02
N GLY A 98 10.48 -13.38 -6.81
CA GLY A 98 9.90 -14.47 -6.02
C GLY A 98 10.15 -14.34 -4.52
N GLU A 99 10.49 -13.13 -4.09
CA GLU A 99 10.94 -12.75 -2.76
C GLU A 99 9.86 -11.87 -2.12
N MET A 100 8.66 -12.37 -1.81
CA MET A 100 7.66 -11.61 -1.02
C MET A 100 7.16 -12.43 0.16
N LEU A 101 6.99 -11.80 1.32
CA LEU A 101 6.09 -12.33 2.35
C LEU A 101 4.65 -12.07 1.92
N GLY A 102 3.91 -13.16 1.80
CA GLY A 102 2.48 -13.13 1.53
C GLY A 102 2.11 -12.87 0.07
N LEU A 103 0.86 -13.20 -0.25
CA LEU A 103 0.28 -13.05 -1.58
C LEU A 103 -0.19 -11.60 -1.78
N ALA A 104 0.74 -10.67 -1.98
CA ALA A 104 0.37 -9.30 -2.31
C ALA A 104 -0.34 -9.22 -3.66
N VAL A 105 -1.41 -8.44 -3.73
CA VAL A 105 -2.18 -8.23 -4.96
C VAL A 105 -1.79 -6.89 -5.54
N GLU A 106 -1.39 -6.86 -6.81
CA GLU A 106 -1.15 -5.60 -7.51
C GLU A 106 -2.48 -4.92 -7.83
N LEU A 107 -2.60 -3.63 -7.51
CA LEU A 107 -3.83 -2.83 -7.62
C LEU A 107 -3.71 -1.74 -8.70
N GLY A 108 -2.72 -1.83 -9.58
CA GLY A 108 -2.48 -0.86 -10.65
C GLY A 108 -1.63 0.33 -10.21
N GLU A 109 -1.49 1.30 -11.11
CA GLU A 109 -0.62 2.46 -10.95
C GLU A 109 -1.23 3.51 -10.00
N VAL A 110 -0.42 3.95 -9.04
CA VAL A 110 -0.71 5.02 -8.08
C VAL A 110 0.58 5.80 -7.83
N GLY A 111 0.54 7.11 -8.12
CA GLY A 111 1.68 7.99 -7.83
C GLY A 111 2.87 7.67 -8.74
N LEU A 112 4.01 7.35 -8.13
CA LEU A 112 5.25 7.04 -8.85
C LEU A 112 5.44 5.55 -9.18
N GLY A 113 4.48 4.69 -8.79
CA GLY A 113 4.60 3.24 -9.01
C GLY A 113 3.27 2.50 -8.91
N HIS A 114 3.34 1.20 -8.60
CA HIS A 114 2.15 0.37 -8.43
C HIS A 114 1.76 0.26 -6.96
N ALA A 115 0.45 0.33 -6.69
CA ALA A 115 -0.12 0.00 -5.39
C ALA A 115 -0.23 -1.52 -5.22
N HIS A 116 0.00 -1.98 -4.00
CA HIS A 116 -0.06 -3.38 -3.62
C HIS A 116 -0.95 -3.56 -2.40
N GLY A 117 -1.96 -4.42 -2.50
CA GLY A 117 -2.89 -4.72 -1.43
C GLY A 117 -2.53 -6.01 -0.68
N PHE A 118 -2.80 -6.01 0.62
CA PHE A 118 -2.62 -7.13 1.52
C PHE A 118 -3.93 -7.42 2.23
N ARG A 119 -4.29 -8.70 2.33
CA ARG A 119 -5.41 -9.19 3.14
C ARG A 119 -5.11 -9.02 4.62
N ALA A 120 -6.15 -8.99 5.46
CA ALA A 120 -6.00 -8.86 6.90
C ALA A 120 -5.07 -9.94 7.52
N ALA A 121 -5.15 -11.19 7.03
CA ALA A 121 -4.27 -12.28 7.47
C ALA A 121 -2.79 -11.99 7.17
N GLN A 122 -2.50 -11.43 5.99
CA GLN A 122 -1.13 -11.08 5.58
C GLN A 122 -0.59 -9.90 6.37
N VAL A 123 -1.45 -8.94 6.73
CA VAL A 123 -1.06 -7.84 7.64
C VAL A 123 -0.62 -8.39 9.00
N ALA A 124 -1.29 -9.43 9.51
CA ALA A 124 -0.88 -10.09 10.74
C ALA A 124 0.48 -10.81 10.62
N GLU A 125 0.75 -11.46 9.47
CA GLU A 125 2.05 -12.06 9.16
C GLU A 125 3.16 -11.00 9.09
N LEU A 126 2.92 -9.89 8.37
CA LEU A 126 3.86 -8.77 8.26
C LEU A 126 4.17 -8.15 9.61
N ARG A 127 3.15 -7.98 10.47
CA ARG A 127 3.33 -7.50 11.85
C ARG A 127 4.19 -8.44 12.67
N ALA A 128 3.96 -9.75 12.58
CA ALA A 128 4.74 -10.73 13.31
C ALA A 128 6.21 -10.71 12.85
N ALA A 129 6.44 -10.61 11.55
CA ALA A 129 7.78 -10.52 10.98
C ALA A 129 8.48 -9.21 11.40
N LEU A 130 7.81 -8.06 11.32
CA LEU A 130 8.39 -6.76 11.67
C LEU A 130 8.72 -6.65 13.17
N ARG A 131 7.97 -7.31 14.04
CA ARG A 131 8.28 -7.38 15.48
C ARG A 131 9.57 -8.13 15.80
N GLY A 132 10.04 -8.98 14.90
CA GLY A 132 11.34 -9.63 15.02
C GLY A 132 12.52 -8.70 14.72
N LEU A 133 12.27 -7.51 14.17
CA LEU A 133 13.30 -6.54 13.81
C LEU A 133 13.58 -5.58 14.98
N ASP A 134 14.70 -5.80 15.67
CA ASP A 134 15.14 -4.90 16.73
C ASP A 134 15.78 -3.61 16.19
N VAL A 135 15.79 -2.58 17.05
CA VAL A 135 16.32 -1.25 16.71
C VAL A 135 17.81 -1.30 16.38
N VAL A 136 18.59 -2.15 17.04
CA VAL A 136 20.04 -2.28 16.80
C VAL A 136 20.31 -2.76 15.38
N THR A 137 19.50 -3.70 14.88
CA THR A 137 19.56 -4.21 13.52
C THR A 137 19.13 -3.15 12.51
N VAL A 138 18.09 -2.36 12.82
CA VAL A 138 17.64 -1.23 11.99
C VAL A 138 18.76 -0.20 11.83
N GLU A 139 19.35 0.23 12.94
CA GLU A 139 20.46 1.19 12.97
C GLU A 139 21.64 0.65 12.15
N ALA A 140 22.09 -0.58 12.43
CA ALA A 140 23.21 -1.19 11.73
C ALA A 140 23.01 -1.26 10.20
N ARG A 141 21.79 -1.57 9.74
CA ARG A 141 21.46 -1.59 8.31
C ARG A 141 21.39 -0.19 7.71
N ALA A 142 20.85 0.78 8.44
CA ALA A 142 20.84 2.17 8.00
C ALA A 142 22.27 2.72 7.88
N HIS A 143 23.14 2.48 8.86
CA HIS A 143 24.56 2.83 8.81
C HIS A 143 25.26 2.26 7.56
N ALA A 144 25.04 0.97 7.27
CA ALA A 144 25.62 0.32 6.10
C ALA A 144 25.13 0.93 4.78
N TYR A 145 23.82 1.20 4.67
CA TYR A 145 23.25 1.83 3.48
C TYR A 145 23.75 3.27 3.29
N ALA A 146 23.83 4.08 4.36
CA ALA A 146 24.36 5.43 4.30
C ALA A 146 25.81 5.45 3.78
N ALA A 147 26.65 4.54 4.29
CA ALA A 147 28.03 4.40 3.86
C ALA A 147 28.15 4.01 2.38
N GLU A 148 27.31 3.08 1.89
CA GLU A 148 27.29 2.66 0.48
C GLU A 148 26.82 3.78 -0.46
N MET A 149 25.81 4.54 -0.03
CA MET A 149 25.16 5.56 -0.86
C MET A 149 25.75 6.97 -0.68
N GLY A 150 26.75 7.15 0.19
CA GLY A 150 27.33 8.46 0.52
C GLY A 150 26.29 9.45 1.08
N SER A 151 25.29 8.94 1.81
CA SER A 151 24.22 9.73 2.42
C SER A 151 24.59 10.17 3.85
N ASP A 152 23.84 11.13 4.41
CA ASP A 152 23.99 11.48 5.82
C ASP A 152 23.54 10.30 6.70
N GLU A 153 24.51 9.74 7.42
CA GLU A 153 24.33 8.57 8.26
C GLU A 153 23.38 8.83 9.43
N GLN A 154 23.49 10.00 10.05
CA GLN A 154 22.67 10.35 11.21
C GLN A 154 21.22 10.61 10.81
N GLU A 155 21.00 11.30 9.69
CA GLU A 155 19.67 11.53 9.13
C GLU A 155 19.00 10.19 8.77
N LEU A 156 19.69 9.32 8.03
CA LEU A 156 19.11 8.05 7.58
C LEU A 156 18.78 7.11 8.74
N VAL A 157 19.63 7.05 9.76
CA VAL A 157 19.37 6.23 10.95
C VAL A 157 18.15 6.73 11.71
N GLN A 158 18.00 8.06 11.86
CA GLN A 158 16.83 8.65 12.51
C GLN A 158 15.54 8.35 11.74
N ASP A 159 15.56 8.53 10.43
CA ASP A 159 14.43 8.22 9.54
C ASP A 159 14.09 6.72 9.59
N ALA A 160 15.09 5.83 9.55
CA ALA A 160 14.88 4.39 9.57
C ALA A 160 14.20 3.92 10.86
N VAL A 161 14.66 4.41 12.01
CA VAL A 161 14.06 4.08 13.31
C VAL A 161 12.65 4.64 13.42
N ALA A 162 12.43 5.88 12.96
CA ALA A 162 11.11 6.51 12.95
C ALA A 162 10.13 5.74 12.05
N ASP A 163 10.54 5.36 10.85
CA ASP A 163 9.73 4.62 9.89
C ASP A 163 9.36 3.23 10.39
N VAL A 164 10.33 2.47 10.92
CA VAL A 164 10.04 1.13 11.47
C VAL A 164 9.07 1.23 12.65
N ARG A 165 9.17 2.27 13.48
CA ARG A 165 8.19 2.53 14.55
C ARG A 165 6.82 2.87 13.97
N ALA A 166 6.74 3.82 13.04
CA ALA A 166 5.49 4.26 12.44
C ALA A 166 4.77 3.12 11.70
N LEU A 167 5.54 2.26 11.03
CA LEU A 167 5.04 1.06 10.36
C LEU A 167 4.52 0.02 11.36
N ASN A 168 5.24 -0.23 12.46
CA ASN A 168 4.75 -1.12 13.53
C ASN A 168 3.42 -0.61 14.12
N GLU A 169 3.32 0.69 14.41
CA GLU A 169 2.09 1.30 14.92
C GLU A 169 0.93 1.20 13.92
N PHE A 170 1.21 1.40 12.63
CA PHE A 170 0.22 1.22 11.57
C PHE A 170 -0.28 -0.24 11.51
N LEU A 171 0.63 -1.21 11.52
CA LEU A 171 0.29 -2.63 11.48
C LEU A 171 -0.45 -3.08 12.75
N ASP A 172 -0.11 -2.55 13.92
CA ASP A 172 -0.82 -2.80 15.18
C ASP A 172 -2.29 -2.33 15.09
N ARG A 173 -2.53 -1.12 14.58
CA ARG A 173 -3.89 -0.60 14.36
C ARG A 173 -4.66 -1.44 13.34
N ALA A 174 -4.04 -1.76 12.20
CA ALA A 174 -4.68 -2.56 11.15
C ALA A 174 -5.03 -3.97 11.64
N CYS A 175 -4.13 -4.62 12.38
CA CYS A 175 -4.39 -5.93 12.98
C CYS A 175 -5.51 -5.89 14.03
N GLY A 176 -5.52 -4.86 14.89
CA GLY A 176 -6.55 -4.68 15.91
C GLY A 176 -7.95 -4.47 15.33
N ALA A 177 -8.03 -3.89 14.12
CA ALA A 177 -9.28 -3.70 13.39
C ALA A 177 -9.59 -4.80 12.35
N HIS A 178 -8.74 -5.83 12.24
CA HIS A 178 -8.83 -6.90 11.24
C HIS A 178 -8.91 -6.38 9.79
N LEU A 179 -8.10 -5.36 9.49
CA LEU A 179 -8.05 -4.72 8.19
C LEU A 179 -6.81 -5.17 7.40
N GLY A 180 -7.00 -5.28 6.09
CA GLY A 180 -5.93 -5.26 5.11
C GLY A 180 -5.32 -3.86 4.95
N MET A 181 -4.20 -3.80 4.23
CA MET A 181 -3.47 -2.56 3.94
C MET A 181 -3.14 -2.42 2.46
N MET A 182 -2.80 -1.19 2.05
CA MET A 182 -2.19 -0.92 0.75
C MET A 182 -0.83 -0.28 0.94
N TRP A 183 0.11 -0.68 0.10
CA TRP A 183 1.47 -0.14 0.01
C TRP A 183 1.69 0.48 -1.37
N PHE A 184 2.14 1.72 -1.42
CA PHE A 184 2.39 2.43 -2.68
C PHE A 184 3.47 3.49 -2.51
N TRP A 185 4.04 3.93 -3.64
CA TRP A 185 5.04 4.99 -3.69
C TRP A 185 4.37 6.29 -4.14
N ALA A 186 4.43 7.32 -3.31
CA ALA A 186 3.83 8.63 -3.54
C ALA A 186 4.87 9.66 -3.98
#